data_AF-A0A072W2R6-F1
#
_entry.id   AF-A0A072W2R6-F1
#
_cell.length_a   1.000
_cell.length_b   1.000
_cell.length_c   1.000
_cell.angle_alpha   90.00
_cell.angle_beta   90.00
_cell.angle_gamma   90.00
#
_symmetry.space_group_name_H-M   'P 1'
#
loop_
_entity.id
_entity.type
_entity.pdbx_description
1 polymer ?
#
loop_
_entity_poly.entity_id
_entity_poly.type
_entity_poly.pdbx_seq_one_letter_code
_entity_poly.pdbx_strand_id
1 'polypeptide(L)'
;MALTLRVVNVNSIGFESCSRCSTFISPNPSNSRFVSAGCSKVEQISIVTEESENSLIQALVGIQGRGRSSSPQQLNAIERAIQVLEHIGGVSDPTNSSLIEGRWQLIFTTRPGTASPIQAAASIGDGKRILFRFDRAAFSFKFLPFKVPYPVPFKLLGDEAKGWLDTTYLSHSGNLRISRGNKGTTFVLQKQTEPRQKLLTAISSGVGVREAIDKLISLNKNSGEEDPELEEGEWQMIWNSQTVTDSWLENAANGLMGKQIVEKNGRIKYVVNILLGLKFSMSGIFVKSSPKVYEVTMDDAAIIGGPFGYPLEFGKKFILEILFNDGKVRISRGDNEIIFVHARTNAQ
;
A
#
# COMPACT_ATOMS: atom_id res chain seq x y z
N MET A 1 41.62 26.10 -20.19
CA MET A 1 41.36 24.72 -20.63
C MET A 1 39.93 24.37 -20.26
N ALA A 2 39.02 24.37 -21.22
CA ALA A 2 37.63 23.99 -20.99
C ALA A 2 37.52 22.46 -21.19
N LEU A 3 37.10 21.74 -20.15
CA LEU A 3 36.75 20.33 -20.23
C LEU A 3 35.22 20.23 -20.33
N THR A 4 34.72 19.92 -21.52
CA THR A 4 33.31 19.65 -21.76
C THR A 4 33.01 18.21 -21.32
N LEU A 5 32.33 18.05 -20.18
CA LEU A 5 31.80 16.78 -19.72
C LEU A 5 30.43 16.54 -20.39
N ARG A 6 30.38 15.60 -21.35
CA ARG A 6 29.13 14.98 -21.80
C ARG A 6 28.76 13.89 -20.80
N VAL A 7 27.69 14.12 -20.04
CA VAL A 7 27.02 13.07 -19.27
C VAL A 7 26.07 12.35 -20.22
N VAL A 8 26.35 11.07 -20.49
CA VAL A 8 25.42 10.17 -21.17
C VAL A 8 24.40 9.74 -20.12
N ASN A 9 23.17 10.21 -20.27
CA ASN A 9 22.04 9.78 -19.46
C ASN A 9 21.65 8.36 -19.89
N VAL A 10 21.97 7.36 -19.08
CA VAL A 10 21.41 6.01 -19.20
C VAL A 10 20.32 5.91 -18.13
N ASN A 11 19.15 6.46 -18.46
CA ASN A 11 17.84 6.09 -17.93
C ASN A 11 16.79 6.94 -18.64
N SER A 12 16.47 6.53 -19.86
CA SER A 12 15.28 6.98 -20.59
C SER A 12 14.66 5.77 -21.27
N ILE A 13 13.92 4.97 -20.49
CA ILE A 13 12.80 4.21 -21.07
C ILE A 13 11.61 5.15 -20.97
N GLY A 14 11.55 6.08 -21.92
CA GLY A 14 10.38 6.91 -22.14
C GLY A 14 9.30 6.07 -22.81
N PHE A 15 8.14 5.98 -22.16
CA PHE A 15 6.89 5.64 -22.84
C PHE A 15 6.51 6.82 -23.74
N GLU A 16 6.80 6.73 -25.03
CA GLU A 16 6.20 7.61 -26.02
C GLU A 16 4.72 7.25 -26.20
N SER A 17 3.84 8.10 -25.66
CA SER A 17 2.43 8.13 -26.07
C SER A 17 2.36 8.71 -27.49
N CYS A 18 2.31 7.83 -28.49
CA CYS A 18 2.08 8.23 -29.87
C CYS A 18 0.58 8.53 -30.07
N SER A 19 0.18 9.76 -29.75
CA SER A 19 -1.16 10.29 -30.03
C SER A 19 -1.14 11.06 -31.34
N ARG A 20 -1.29 10.36 -32.48
CA ARG A 20 -1.86 10.91 -33.74
C ARG A 20 -2.01 9.81 -34.78
N CYS A 21 -3.24 9.40 -35.04
CA CYS A 21 -3.62 9.00 -36.39
C CYS A 21 -5.09 9.28 -36.60
N SER A 22 -5.36 10.39 -37.29
CA SER A 22 -6.67 10.72 -37.83
C SER A 22 -7.06 9.69 -38.89
N THR A 23 -8.34 9.34 -38.87
CA THR A 23 -9.08 8.49 -39.79
C THR A 23 -8.84 8.82 -41.26
N PHE A 24 -8.38 7.84 -42.04
CA PHE A 24 -8.66 7.72 -43.46
C PHE A 24 -9.12 6.29 -43.74
N ILE A 25 -10.37 6.13 -44.19
CA ILE A 25 -10.93 4.88 -44.70
C ILE A 25 -11.11 5.03 -46.21
N SER A 26 -10.42 4.20 -46.98
CA SER A 26 -10.96 3.59 -48.20
C SER A 26 -10.14 2.35 -48.62
N PRO A 27 -10.75 1.42 -49.37
CA PRO A 27 -10.44 -0.01 -49.28
C PRO A 27 -9.72 -0.56 -50.51
N ASN A 28 -8.73 -1.45 -50.31
CA ASN A 28 -8.68 -2.76 -50.97
C ASN A 28 -7.45 -3.60 -50.55
N PRO A 29 -7.52 -4.94 -50.69
CA PRO A 29 -6.70 -5.89 -49.94
C PRO A 29 -5.52 -6.40 -50.76
N SER A 30 -4.37 -6.57 -50.12
CA SER A 30 -3.45 -7.67 -50.48
C SER A 30 -2.38 -7.86 -49.40
N ASN A 31 -2.35 -9.08 -48.88
CA ASN A 31 -1.25 -9.77 -48.19
C ASN A 31 -0.14 -8.90 -47.57
N SER A 32 -0.20 -8.69 -46.26
CA SER A 32 1.02 -8.63 -45.46
C SER A 32 0.83 -9.40 -44.15
N ARG A 33 1.82 -10.24 -43.85
CA ARG A 33 1.92 -11.04 -42.64
C ARG A 33 1.76 -10.14 -41.41
N PHE A 34 0.74 -10.41 -40.60
CA PHE A 34 0.65 -9.88 -39.25
C PHE A 34 1.82 -10.42 -38.42
N VAL A 35 2.86 -9.60 -38.26
CA VAL A 35 3.84 -9.77 -37.20
C VAL A 35 3.20 -9.19 -35.94
N SER A 36 2.58 -10.07 -35.15
CA SER A 36 2.11 -9.76 -33.80
C SER A 36 3.32 -9.33 -32.95
N ALA A 37 3.28 -8.09 -32.46
CA ALA A 37 4.24 -7.59 -31.48
C ALA A 37 4.08 -8.42 -30.19
N GLY A 38 5.12 -9.16 -29.82
CA GLY A 38 5.12 -10.07 -28.68
C GLY A 38 4.98 -9.31 -27.36
N CYS A 39 3.79 -9.32 -26.79
CA CYS A 39 3.59 -9.03 -25.38
C CYS A 39 4.30 -10.12 -24.58
N SER A 40 5.10 -9.74 -23.58
CA SER A 40 5.86 -10.69 -22.79
C SER A 40 4.92 -11.66 -22.07
N LYS A 41 5.31 -12.94 -21.96
CA LYS A 41 4.49 -13.98 -21.28
C LYS A 41 4.14 -13.60 -19.83
N VAL A 42 4.97 -12.77 -19.20
CA VAL A 42 4.77 -12.26 -17.84
C VAL A 42 3.70 -11.17 -17.78
N GLU A 43 3.69 -10.21 -18.72
CA GLU A 43 2.65 -9.16 -18.81
C GLU A 43 1.28 -9.73 -19.17
N GLN A 44 1.23 -10.73 -20.07
CA GLN A 44 -0.05 -11.37 -20.42
C GLN A 44 -0.67 -12.09 -19.20
N ILE A 45 0.15 -12.74 -18.37
CA ILE A 45 -0.32 -13.44 -17.18
C ILE A 45 -0.83 -12.44 -16.13
N SER A 46 -0.11 -11.33 -15.88
CA SER A 46 -0.56 -10.33 -14.90
C SER A 46 -1.90 -9.70 -15.27
N ILE A 47 -2.10 -9.34 -16.55
CA ILE A 47 -3.36 -8.75 -17.03
C ILE A 47 -4.52 -9.76 -16.89
N VAL A 48 -4.30 -11.02 -17.28
CA VAL A 48 -5.32 -12.08 -17.19
C VAL A 48 -5.67 -12.41 -15.74
N THR A 49 -4.69 -12.38 -14.82
CA THR A 49 -4.95 -12.58 -13.38
C THR A 49 -5.77 -11.44 -12.80
N GLU A 50 -5.47 -10.18 -13.13
CA GLU A 50 -6.22 -9.03 -12.62
C GLU A 50 -7.67 -9.01 -13.13
N GLU A 51 -7.91 -9.33 -14.41
CA GLU A 51 -9.25 -9.43 -14.97
C GLU A 51 -10.07 -10.54 -14.30
N SER A 52 -9.45 -11.68 -14.03
CA SER A 52 -10.08 -12.82 -13.34
C SER A 52 -10.40 -12.50 -11.88
N GLU A 53 -9.49 -11.80 -11.18
CA GLU A 53 -9.73 -11.33 -9.81
C GLU A 53 -10.88 -10.32 -9.76
N ASN A 54 -10.91 -9.38 -10.71
CA ASN A 54 -11.99 -8.40 -10.84
C ASN A 54 -13.34 -9.08 -11.10
N SER A 55 -13.37 -10.14 -11.91
CA SER A 55 -14.58 -10.92 -12.17
C SER A 55 -15.15 -11.55 -10.89
N LEU A 56 -14.28 -12.11 -10.03
CA LEU A 56 -14.70 -12.60 -8.72
C LEU A 56 -15.18 -11.47 -7.81
N ILE A 57 -14.47 -10.34 -7.76
CA ILE A 57 -14.87 -9.18 -6.95
C ILE A 57 -16.25 -8.68 -7.38
N GLN A 58 -16.52 -8.55 -8.69
CA GLN A 58 -17.82 -8.13 -9.21
C GLN A 58 -18.93 -9.10 -8.82
N ALA A 59 -18.68 -10.42 -8.89
CA ALA A 59 -19.65 -11.43 -8.46
C ALA A 59 -19.96 -11.35 -6.95
N LEU A 60 -19.00 -10.86 -6.15
CA LEU A 60 -19.13 -10.67 -4.71
C LEU A 60 -19.79 -9.34 -4.32
N VAL A 61 -19.99 -8.40 -5.25
CA VAL A 61 -20.66 -7.13 -4.95
C VAL A 61 -22.09 -7.39 -4.45
N GLY A 62 -22.46 -6.74 -3.36
CA GLY A 62 -23.80 -6.84 -2.77
C GLY A 62 -24.06 -8.13 -1.97
N ILE A 63 -23.06 -9.01 -1.78
CA ILE A 63 -23.24 -10.19 -0.94
C ILE A 63 -23.52 -9.81 0.51
N GLN A 64 -24.54 -10.43 1.09
CA GLN A 64 -24.91 -10.25 2.49
C GLN A 64 -24.70 -11.53 3.29
N GLY A 65 -24.31 -11.35 4.57
CA GLY A 65 -24.12 -12.47 5.49
C GLY A 65 -23.09 -13.50 5.02
N ARG A 66 -22.06 -13.07 4.25
CA ARG A 66 -20.97 -13.92 3.73
C ARG A 66 -21.47 -15.06 2.84
N GLY A 67 -22.52 -14.81 2.06
CA GLY A 67 -23.14 -15.81 1.17
C GLY A 67 -24.47 -16.36 1.67
N ARG A 68 -24.97 -15.91 2.84
CA ARG A 68 -26.24 -16.39 3.43
C ARG A 68 -27.46 -16.06 2.57
N SER A 69 -27.44 -14.92 1.89
CA SER A 69 -28.59 -14.41 1.11
C SER A 69 -28.32 -14.41 -0.40
N SER A 70 -27.33 -15.16 -0.87
CA SER A 70 -26.94 -15.18 -2.28
C SER A 70 -27.91 -16.00 -3.14
N SER A 71 -28.22 -15.50 -4.33
CA SER A 71 -29.02 -16.24 -5.31
C SER A 71 -28.22 -17.41 -5.92
N PRO A 72 -28.89 -18.48 -6.41
CA PRO A 72 -28.20 -19.58 -7.10
C PRO A 72 -27.35 -19.12 -8.29
N GLN A 73 -27.81 -18.11 -9.02
CA GLN A 73 -27.08 -17.52 -10.14
C GLN A 73 -25.79 -16.84 -9.67
N GLN A 74 -25.87 -16.06 -8.58
CA GLN A 74 -24.71 -15.39 -8.00
C GLN A 74 -23.70 -16.41 -7.45
N LEU A 75 -24.17 -17.46 -6.78
CA LEU A 75 -23.31 -18.55 -6.29
C LEU A 75 -22.57 -19.25 -7.44
N ASN A 76 -23.25 -19.52 -8.55
CA ASN A 76 -22.63 -20.14 -9.73
C ASN A 76 -21.60 -19.20 -10.39
N ALA A 77 -21.88 -17.90 -10.45
CA ALA A 77 -20.92 -16.91 -10.95
C ALA A 77 -19.64 -16.86 -10.09
N ILE A 78 -19.80 -16.86 -8.76
CA ILE A 78 -18.69 -16.89 -7.81
C ILE A 78 -17.87 -18.19 -7.96
N GLU A 79 -18.55 -19.34 -8.02
CA GLU A 79 -17.90 -20.63 -8.14
C GLU A 79 -17.09 -20.75 -9.43
N ARG A 80 -17.65 -20.31 -10.57
CA ARG A 80 -16.91 -20.25 -11.84
C ARG A 80 -15.68 -19.35 -11.76
N ALA A 81 -15.82 -18.16 -11.18
CA ALA A 81 -14.70 -17.24 -11.05
C ALA A 81 -13.58 -17.80 -10.15
N ILE A 82 -13.94 -18.50 -9.06
CA ILE A 82 -12.98 -19.20 -8.20
C ILE A 82 -12.25 -20.31 -8.97
N GLN A 83 -12.98 -21.13 -9.74
CA GLN A 83 -12.37 -22.20 -10.54
C GLN A 83 -11.38 -21.65 -11.57
N VAL A 84 -11.72 -20.54 -12.22
CA VAL A 84 -10.81 -19.87 -13.17
C VAL A 84 -9.54 -19.40 -12.47
N LEU A 85 -9.64 -18.75 -11.31
CA LEU A 85 -8.48 -18.31 -10.53
C LEU A 85 -7.60 -19.47 -10.05
N GLU A 86 -8.20 -20.54 -9.55
CA GLU A 86 -7.48 -21.75 -9.14
C GLU A 86 -6.80 -22.45 -10.33
N HIS A 87 -7.37 -22.35 -11.53
CA HIS A 87 -6.78 -22.91 -12.76
C HIS A 87 -5.61 -22.06 -13.29
N ILE A 88 -5.73 -20.73 -13.29
CA ILE A 88 -4.67 -19.81 -13.73
C ILE A 88 -3.49 -19.86 -12.75
N GLY A 89 -3.78 -20.00 -11.45
CA GLY A 89 -2.78 -20.06 -10.39
C GLY A 89 -2.37 -18.67 -9.88
N GLY A 90 -2.04 -18.60 -8.58
CA GLY A 90 -1.54 -17.39 -7.92
C GLY A 90 -0.08 -17.55 -7.51
N VAL A 91 0.30 -16.91 -6.39
CA VAL A 91 1.63 -17.04 -5.79
C VAL A 91 1.97 -18.51 -5.55
N SER A 92 3.13 -18.94 -6.03
CA SER A 92 3.64 -20.30 -5.80
C SER A 92 3.92 -20.53 -4.32
N ASP A 93 3.46 -21.65 -3.78
CA ASP A 93 3.59 -22.02 -2.37
C ASP A 93 3.10 -20.93 -1.40
N PRO A 94 1.80 -20.61 -1.43
CA PRO A 94 1.24 -19.44 -0.74
C PRO A 94 1.45 -19.48 0.77
N THR A 95 1.50 -20.67 1.38
CA THR A 95 1.65 -20.84 2.84
C THR A 95 3.03 -20.43 3.36
N ASN A 96 4.05 -20.43 2.51
CA ASN A 96 5.41 -19.97 2.84
C ASN A 96 5.71 -18.56 2.30
N SER A 97 4.75 -17.90 1.64
CA SER A 97 4.90 -16.53 1.15
C SER A 97 4.69 -15.52 2.27
N SER A 98 5.55 -14.49 2.35
CA SER A 98 5.35 -13.36 3.27
C SER A 98 4.04 -12.59 3.01
N LEU A 99 3.46 -12.73 1.82
CA LEU A 99 2.18 -12.11 1.47
C LEU A 99 0.98 -12.70 2.23
N ILE A 100 1.10 -13.93 2.75
CA ILE A 100 0.01 -14.60 3.49
C ILE A 100 -0.20 -14.03 4.90
N GLU A 101 0.81 -13.36 5.46
CA GLU A 101 0.75 -12.79 6.80
C GLU A 101 -0.17 -11.56 6.84
N GLY A 102 -0.87 -11.35 7.96
CA GLY A 102 -1.69 -10.16 8.19
C GLY A 102 -3.14 -10.46 8.57
N ARG A 103 -3.94 -9.40 8.69
CA ARG A 103 -5.35 -9.50 9.07
C ARG A 103 -6.21 -9.80 7.85
N TRP A 104 -6.85 -10.96 7.82
CA TRP A 104 -7.75 -11.38 6.75
C TRP A 104 -9.21 -11.24 7.17
N GLN A 105 -10.05 -10.73 6.29
CA GLN A 105 -11.50 -10.64 6.46
C GLN A 105 -12.21 -11.66 5.56
N LEU A 106 -13.10 -12.44 6.15
CA LEU A 106 -13.97 -13.36 5.40
C LEU A 106 -15.04 -12.57 4.64
N ILE A 107 -14.97 -12.63 3.31
CA ILE A 107 -15.92 -11.98 2.40
C ILE A 107 -17.04 -12.96 2.03
N PHE A 108 -16.69 -14.20 1.70
CA PHE A 108 -17.66 -15.23 1.28
C PHE A 108 -17.29 -16.61 1.77
N THR A 109 -18.31 -17.42 2.08
CA THR A 109 -18.15 -18.85 2.32
C THR A 109 -19.31 -19.65 1.75
N THR A 110 -19.04 -20.87 1.28
CA THR A 110 -20.09 -21.81 0.85
C THR A 110 -20.88 -22.42 2.03
N ARG A 111 -20.47 -22.15 3.29
CA ARG A 111 -21.20 -22.57 4.51
C ARG A 111 -21.44 -21.38 5.46
N PRO A 112 -22.28 -20.41 5.09
CA PRO A 112 -22.46 -19.17 5.86
C PRO A 112 -22.98 -19.39 7.28
N GLY A 113 -23.73 -20.48 7.53
CA GLY A 113 -24.21 -20.85 8.87
C GLY A 113 -23.10 -21.15 9.89
N THR A 114 -21.87 -21.37 9.43
CA THR A 114 -20.70 -21.62 10.28
C THR A 114 -19.81 -20.37 10.46
N ALA A 115 -20.14 -19.26 9.81
CA ALA A 115 -19.33 -18.05 9.77
C ALA A 115 -19.48 -17.15 11.02
N SER A 116 -19.48 -17.76 12.21
CA SER A 116 -19.48 -17.04 13.49
C SER A 116 -18.17 -16.25 13.67
N PRO A 117 -18.16 -15.10 14.37
CA PRO A 117 -16.93 -14.38 14.73
C PRO A 117 -16.13 -15.17 15.78
N ILE A 118 -15.51 -16.25 15.34
CA ILE A 118 -14.67 -17.12 16.17
C ILE A 118 -13.21 -16.77 15.89
N GLN A 119 -12.43 -16.61 16.95
CA GLN A 119 -10.97 -16.49 16.87
C GLN A 119 -10.38 -17.90 16.88
N ALA A 120 -9.42 -18.18 16.00
CA ALA A 120 -8.73 -19.47 15.95
C ALA A 120 -7.23 -19.25 16.04
N ALA A 121 -6.56 -20.08 16.84
CA ALA A 121 -5.11 -20.18 16.79
C ALA A 121 -4.73 -20.99 15.55
N ALA A 122 -3.83 -20.45 14.72
CA ALA A 122 -3.37 -21.07 13.49
C ALA A 122 -1.88 -21.44 13.61
N SER A 123 -1.51 -22.59 13.06
CA SER A 123 -0.14 -23.08 12.97
C SER A 123 0.07 -23.72 11.59
N ILE A 124 1.27 -23.60 11.03
CA ILE A 124 1.61 -24.27 9.78
C ILE A 124 1.89 -25.74 10.11
N GLY A 125 1.18 -26.66 9.45
CA GLY A 125 1.40 -28.11 9.56
C GLY A 125 2.55 -28.56 8.66
N ASP A 126 2.25 -29.33 7.62
CA ASP A 126 3.23 -29.91 6.68
C ASP A 126 3.80 -28.88 5.65
N GLY A 127 3.94 -27.61 6.04
CA GLY A 127 4.41 -26.52 5.16
C GLY A 127 3.40 -26.01 4.13
N LYS A 128 2.33 -26.76 3.84
CA LYS A 128 1.25 -26.35 2.90
C LYS A 128 -0.08 -26.05 3.58
N ARG A 129 -0.39 -26.78 4.67
CA ARG A 129 -1.67 -26.71 5.38
C ARG A 129 -1.62 -25.76 6.56
N ILE A 130 -2.62 -24.89 6.65
CA ILE A 130 -2.86 -24.10 7.86
C ILE A 130 -3.76 -24.93 8.78
N LEU A 131 -3.20 -25.43 9.86
CA LEU A 131 -3.94 -26.10 10.93
C LEU A 131 -4.49 -25.05 11.87
N PHE A 132 -5.76 -25.14 12.22
CA PHE A 132 -6.36 -24.25 13.21
C PHE A 132 -7.14 -25.01 14.26
N ARG A 133 -7.13 -24.45 15.48
CA ARG A 133 -7.93 -24.95 16.60
C ARG A 133 -8.74 -23.80 17.18
N PHE A 134 -10.03 -24.03 17.34
CA PHE A 134 -10.87 -23.12 18.10
C PHE A 134 -10.62 -23.33 19.59
N ASP A 135 -10.14 -22.30 20.27
CA ASP A 135 -9.88 -22.32 21.70
C ASP A 135 -10.82 -21.38 22.47
N ARG A 136 -11.30 -20.31 21.81
CA ARG A 136 -12.23 -19.31 22.38
C ARG A 136 -13.14 -18.71 21.32
N ALA A 137 -14.37 -18.39 21.71
CA ALA A 137 -15.26 -17.52 20.95
C ALA A 137 -15.98 -16.58 21.91
N ALA A 138 -16.35 -15.39 21.44
CA ALA A 138 -17.13 -14.44 22.22
C ALA A 138 -18.03 -13.60 21.31
N PHE A 139 -19.24 -13.32 21.77
CA PHE A 139 -20.13 -12.35 21.16
C PHE A 139 -19.72 -10.94 21.58
N SER A 140 -19.62 -10.05 20.60
CA SER A 140 -19.39 -8.63 20.82
C SER A 140 -20.69 -7.89 20.54
N PHE A 141 -21.28 -7.28 21.57
CA PHE A 141 -22.47 -6.47 21.45
C PHE A 141 -22.11 -5.00 21.65
N LYS A 142 -22.51 -4.12 20.73
CA LYS A 142 -22.17 -2.69 20.80
C LYS A 142 -22.70 -1.98 22.05
N PHE A 143 -23.74 -2.52 22.68
CA PHE A 143 -24.37 -1.96 23.87
C PHE A 143 -23.76 -2.47 25.19
N LEU A 144 -22.80 -3.41 25.15
CA LEU A 144 -22.14 -3.96 26.32
C LEU A 144 -20.68 -3.52 26.38
N PRO A 145 -20.17 -3.09 27.55
CA PRO A 145 -18.75 -2.75 27.71
C PRO A 145 -17.83 -3.99 27.76
N PHE A 146 -18.39 -5.21 27.67
CA PHE A 146 -17.65 -6.46 27.70
C PHE A 146 -18.14 -7.43 26.62
N LYS A 147 -17.28 -8.38 26.22
CA LYS A 147 -17.62 -9.46 25.29
C LYS A 147 -18.23 -10.63 26.06
N VAL A 148 -19.34 -11.18 25.56
CA VAL A 148 -20.01 -12.34 26.17
C VAL A 148 -19.35 -13.61 25.66
N PRO A 149 -18.70 -14.44 26.49
CA PRO A 149 -18.06 -15.67 26.01
C PRO A 149 -19.09 -16.61 25.39
N TYR A 150 -18.71 -17.26 24.28
CA TYR A 150 -19.56 -18.22 23.59
C TYR A 150 -19.68 -19.50 24.45
N PRO A 151 -20.90 -20.02 24.69
CA PRO A 151 -21.15 -21.08 25.67
C PRO A 151 -20.78 -22.48 25.16
N VAL A 152 -19.71 -22.61 24.37
CA VAL A 152 -19.20 -23.91 23.91
C VAL A 152 -17.89 -24.22 24.64
N PRO A 153 -17.81 -25.33 25.38
CA PRO A 153 -16.59 -25.75 26.05
C PRO A 153 -15.61 -26.36 25.02
N PHE A 154 -14.96 -25.52 24.22
CA PHE A 154 -14.06 -25.95 23.14
C PHE A 154 -12.96 -26.91 23.60
N LYS A 155 -12.54 -26.84 24.86
CA LYS A 155 -11.57 -27.77 25.46
C LYS A 155 -12.05 -29.22 25.55
N LEU A 156 -13.37 -29.44 25.61
CA LEU A 156 -13.99 -30.78 25.65
C LEU A 156 -14.15 -31.41 24.26
N LEU A 157 -14.06 -30.62 23.19
CA LEU A 157 -14.32 -31.08 21.82
C LEU A 157 -13.13 -31.82 21.19
N GLY A 158 -11.99 -31.92 21.87
CA GLY A 158 -10.84 -32.70 21.43
C GLY A 158 -10.44 -32.42 19.97
N ASP A 159 -10.49 -33.45 19.13
CA ASP A 159 -10.14 -33.38 17.70
C ASP A 159 -11.22 -32.73 16.83
N GLU A 160 -12.47 -32.64 17.29
CA GLU A 160 -13.55 -32.00 16.54
C GLU A 160 -13.39 -30.47 16.45
N ALA A 161 -12.65 -29.87 17.39
CA ALA A 161 -12.27 -28.46 17.37
C ALA A 161 -11.07 -28.16 16.45
N LYS A 162 -10.46 -29.19 15.85
CA LYS A 162 -9.35 -29.07 14.91
C LYS A 162 -9.88 -29.01 13.48
N GLY A 163 -9.34 -28.10 12.69
CA GLY A 163 -9.60 -28.01 11.26
C GLY A 163 -8.32 -27.70 10.49
N TRP A 164 -8.38 -27.88 9.18
CA TRP A 164 -7.32 -27.46 8.28
C TRP A 164 -7.90 -26.58 7.17
N LEU A 165 -7.08 -25.65 6.69
CA LEU A 165 -7.30 -24.81 5.52
C LEU A 165 -6.13 -25.00 4.55
N ASP A 166 -6.45 -25.39 3.32
CA ASP A 166 -5.52 -25.35 2.20
C ASP A 166 -5.73 -24.03 1.45
N THR A 167 -4.68 -23.23 1.29
CA THR A 167 -4.74 -22.03 0.45
C THR A 167 -4.55 -22.44 -1.00
N THR A 168 -5.62 -22.42 -1.79
CA THR A 168 -5.61 -22.82 -3.20
C THR A 168 -5.30 -21.67 -4.14
N TYR A 169 -5.48 -20.43 -3.67
CA TYR A 169 -5.11 -19.23 -4.41
C TYR A 169 -4.68 -18.12 -3.44
N LEU A 170 -3.58 -17.45 -3.75
CA LEU A 170 -3.16 -16.20 -3.14
C LEU A 170 -2.81 -15.25 -4.28
N SER A 171 -3.44 -14.08 -4.31
CA SER A 171 -3.15 -13.09 -5.35
C SER A 171 -1.70 -12.66 -5.31
N HIS A 172 -1.13 -12.33 -6.47
CA HIS A 172 0.23 -11.77 -6.57
C HIS A 172 0.37 -10.46 -5.78
N SER A 173 -0.73 -9.71 -5.63
CA SER A 173 -0.82 -8.52 -4.78
C SER A 173 -0.91 -8.82 -3.27
N GLY A 174 -1.13 -10.08 -2.88
CA GLY A 174 -1.32 -10.49 -1.49
C GLY A 174 -2.61 -10.01 -0.84
N ASN A 175 -3.58 -9.52 -1.61
CA ASN A 175 -4.82 -8.90 -1.11
C ASN A 175 -6.05 -9.80 -1.16
N LEU A 176 -6.01 -10.88 -1.94
CA LEU A 176 -7.09 -11.84 -2.10
C LEU A 176 -6.55 -13.25 -1.83
N ARG A 177 -7.29 -14.03 -1.03
CA ARG A 177 -6.96 -15.41 -0.70
C ARG A 177 -8.19 -16.29 -0.82
N ILE A 178 -8.04 -17.42 -1.50
CA ILE A 178 -9.05 -18.48 -1.55
C ILE A 178 -8.49 -19.68 -0.77
N SER A 179 -9.29 -20.19 0.15
CA SER A 179 -8.93 -21.35 0.95
C SER A 179 -10.04 -22.40 0.93
N ARG A 180 -9.65 -23.68 0.96
CA ARG A 180 -10.54 -24.83 1.09
C ARG A 180 -10.37 -25.46 2.47
N GLY A 181 -11.46 -25.61 3.21
CA GLY A 181 -11.47 -26.23 4.52
C GLY A 181 -11.75 -27.73 4.48
N ASN A 182 -11.41 -28.42 5.57
CA ASN A 182 -11.57 -29.87 5.76
C ASN A 182 -12.97 -30.45 5.47
N LYS A 183 -14.03 -29.64 5.56
CA LYS A 183 -15.41 -30.05 5.22
C LYS A 183 -15.83 -29.65 3.80
N GLY A 184 -14.88 -29.45 2.88
CA GLY A 184 -15.15 -28.99 1.51
C GLY A 184 -15.70 -27.55 1.44
N THR A 185 -15.48 -26.75 2.49
CA THR A 185 -15.96 -25.36 2.56
C THR A 185 -14.98 -24.44 1.85
N THR A 186 -15.48 -23.57 0.98
CA THR A 186 -14.67 -22.53 0.34
C THR A 186 -14.74 -21.26 1.17
N PHE A 187 -13.62 -20.59 1.31
CA PHE A 187 -13.49 -19.30 1.97
C PHE A 187 -12.81 -18.34 1.00
N VAL A 188 -13.49 -17.24 0.68
CA VAL A 188 -12.87 -16.10 -0.01
C VAL A 188 -12.59 -15.03 1.02
N LEU A 189 -11.32 -14.71 1.15
CA LEU A 189 -10.78 -13.82 2.16
C LEU A 189 -10.13 -12.64 1.45
N GLN A 190 -10.42 -11.44 1.92
CA GLN A 190 -9.73 -10.24 1.50
C GLN A 190 -8.85 -9.78 2.64
N LYS A 191 -7.59 -9.46 2.33
CA LYS A 191 -6.69 -8.87 3.33
C LYS A 191 -7.27 -7.52 3.72
N GLN A 192 -7.47 -7.30 5.02
CA GLN A 192 -7.74 -5.96 5.51
C GLN A 192 -6.46 -5.18 5.32
N THR A 193 -6.40 -4.45 4.21
CA THR A 193 -5.35 -3.49 3.99
C THR A 193 -5.68 -2.28 4.86
N GLU A 194 -4.93 -2.18 5.95
CA GLU A 194 -4.93 -0.99 6.80
C GLU A 194 -4.76 0.25 5.89
N PRO A 195 -5.45 1.37 6.17
CA PRO A 195 -5.39 2.57 5.34
C PRO A 195 -3.96 2.98 4.96
N ARG A 196 -3.00 2.83 5.89
CA ARG A 196 -1.57 3.05 5.65
C ARG A 196 -1.00 2.13 4.56
N GLN A 197 -1.33 0.85 4.59
CA GLN A 197 -0.85 -0.10 3.58
C GLN A 197 -1.38 0.25 2.20
N LYS A 198 -2.64 0.69 2.10
CA LYS A 198 -3.22 1.17 0.82
C LYS A 198 -2.44 2.36 0.27
N LEU A 199 -2.08 3.31 1.13
CA LEU A 199 -1.24 4.45 0.74
C LEU A 199 0.14 4.00 0.25
N LEU A 200 0.83 3.13 0.98
CA LEU A 200 2.16 2.64 0.59
C LEU A 200 2.10 1.87 -0.74
N THR A 201 1.07 1.04 -0.95
CA THR A 201 0.86 0.34 -2.22
C THR A 201 0.59 1.32 -3.36
N ALA A 202 -0.26 2.33 -3.15
CA ALA A 202 -0.55 3.38 -4.14
C ALA A 202 0.72 4.17 -4.52
N ILE A 203 1.57 4.51 -3.54
CA ILE A 203 2.85 5.19 -3.78
C ILE A 203 3.78 4.30 -4.60
N SER A 204 3.88 3.01 -4.27
CA SER A 204 4.73 2.06 -4.99
C SER A 204 4.27 1.84 -6.43
N SER A 205 2.95 1.79 -6.66
CA SER A 205 2.40 1.62 -8.01
C SER A 205 2.34 2.92 -8.82
N GLY A 206 2.41 4.07 -8.16
CA GLY A 206 2.19 5.39 -8.76
C GLY A 206 0.72 5.68 -9.12
N VAL A 207 -0.23 4.82 -8.72
CA VAL A 207 -1.64 4.90 -9.09
C VAL A 207 -2.51 5.11 -7.85
N GLY A 208 -3.42 6.09 -7.89
CA GLY A 208 -4.42 6.28 -6.84
C GLY A 208 -3.88 6.88 -5.53
N VAL A 209 -2.73 7.57 -5.57
CA VAL A 209 -2.05 8.07 -4.36
C VAL A 209 -2.89 9.12 -3.62
N ARG A 210 -3.50 10.06 -4.36
CA ARG A 210 -4.30 11.15 -3.76
C ARG A 210 -5.54 10.60 -3.06
N GLU A 211 -6.23 9.65 -3.67
CA GLU A 211 -7.39 8.97 -3.11
C GLU A 211 -7.04 8.20 -1.84
N ALA A 212 -5.87 7.56 -1.81
CA ALA A 212 -5.37 6.87 -0.62
C ALA A 212 -5.02 7.85 0.52
N ILE A 213 -4.43 9.02 0.18
CA ILE A 213 -4.15 10.10 1.12
C ILE A 213 -5.45 10.65 1.74
N ASP A 214 -6.43 11.03 0.92
CA ASP A 214 -7.70 11.61 1.37
C ASP A 214 -8.46 10.64 2.27
N LYS A 215 -8.42 9.35 1.93
CA LYS A 215 -9.01 8.29 2.74
C LYS A 215 -8.30 8.13 4.09
N LEU A 216 -6.97 8.23 4.12
CA LEU A 216 -6.21 8.11 5.37
C LEU A 216 -6.49 9.31 6.30
N ILE A 217 -6.47 10.53 5.76
CA ILE A 217 -6.75 11.77 6.51
C ILE A 217 -8.20 11.76 7.06
N SER A 218 -9.18 11.38 6.24
CA SER A 218 -10.59 11.36 6.65
C SER A 218 -10.89 10.33 7.73
N LEU A 219 -10.22 9.18 7.72
CA LEU A 219 -10.38 8.17 8.77
C LEU A 219 -9.83 8.65 10.12
N ASN A 220 -8.69 9.36 10.13
CA ASN A 220 -8.12 9.92 11.36
C ASN A 220 -9.01 11.03 11.95
N LYS A 221 -9.58 11.94 11.13
CA LYS A 221 -10.50 12.96 11.64
C LYS A 221 -11.70 12.40 12.43
N ASN A 222 -12.09 11.16 12.18
CA ASN A 222 -13.22 10.51 12.83
C ASN A 222 -12.85 9.69 14.08
N SER A 223 -11.56 9.49 14.39
CA SER A 223 -11.12 8.68 15.55
C SER A 223 -11.11 9.45 16.86
N GLY A 224 -11.23 10.78 16.84
CA GLY A 224 -11.19 11.62 18.04
C GLY A 224 -9.78 11.76 18.65
N GLU A 225 -8.73 11.46 17.87
CA GLU A 225 -7.34 11.65 18.26
C GLU A 225 -6.98 13.16 18.35
N GLU A 226 -5.96 13.46 19.18
CA GLU A 226 -5.39 14.81 19.27
C GLU A 226 -4.89 15.31 17.91
N ASP A 227 -4.81 16.63 17.75
CA ASP A 227 -4.34 17.22 16.51
C ASP A 227 -2.93 16.71 16.17
N PRO A 228 -2.66 16.27 14.92
CA PRO A 228 -1.40 15.65 14.58
C PRO A 228 -0.26 16.67 14.69
N GLU A 229 0.81 16.27 15.36
CA GLU A 229 1.97 17.13 15.60
C GLU A 229 3.15 16.76 14.69
N LEU A 230 4.07 17.73 14.53
CA LEU A 230 5.37 17.50 13.92
C LEU A 230 6.27 16.72 14.88
N GLU A 231 6.14 15.39 14.84
CA GLU A 231 6.93 14.49 15.70
C GLU A 231 8.42 14.49 15.37
N GLU A 232 9.21 14.39 16.44
CA GLU A 232 10.65 14.21 16.39
C GLU A 232 11.08 12.91 15.70
N GLY A 233 12.25 12.98 15.07
CA GLY A 233 12.93 11.84 14.50
C GLY A 233 13.27 12.02 13.03
N GLU A 234 13.63 10.91 12.40
CA GLU A 234 14.10 10.87 11.02
C GLU A 234 13.00 10.34 10.09
N TRP A 235 12.66 11.16 9.11
CA TRP A 235 11.52 10.99 8.21
C TRP A 235 12.01 10.99 6.76
N GLN A 236 11.95 9.85 6.09
CA GLN A 236 12.29 9.74 4.67
C GLN A 236 11.10 10.15 3.83
N MET A 237 11.27 11.09 2.91
CA MET A 237 10.25 11.39 1.91
C MET A 237 10.10 10.18 0.99
N ILE A 238 8.85 9.74 0.82
CA ILE A 238 8.48 8.63 -0.07
C ILE A 238 7.59 9.07 -1.23
N TRP A 239 6.94 10.23 -1.13
CA TRP A 239 6.12 10.80 -2.20
C TRP A 239 5.89 12.30 -2.01
N ASN A 240 5.71 13.04 -3.09
CA ASN A 240 5.20 14.41 -3.08
C ASN A 240 4.27 14.67 -4.28
N SER A 241 3.40 15.69 -4.19
CA SER A 241 2.39 15.97 -5.22
C SER A 241 2.88 16.84 -6.38
N GLN A 242 4.13 17.30 -6.36
CA GLN A 242 4.67 18.21 -7.36
C GLN A 242 5.47 17.44 -8.42
N THR A 243 5.49 17.98 -9.65
CA THR A 243 6.47 17.57 -10.67
C THR A 243 7.84 18.14 -10.30
N VAL A 244 8.80 17.27 -10.05
CA VAL A 244 10.22 17.60 -9.78
C VAL A 244 10.79 18.36 -10.99
N THR A 245 11.48 19.48 -10.77
CA THR A 245 12.15 20.23 -11.86
C THR A 245 13.45 19.53 -12.28
N ASP A 246 14.07 19.90 -13.40
CA ASP A 246 15.38 19.35 -13.79
C ASP A 246 16.52 19.73 -12.82
N SER A 247 16.30 20.74 -11.97
CA SER A 247 17.28 21.22 -10.99
C SER A 247 17.18 20.43 -9.68
N TRP A 248 17.97 19.35 -9.56
CA TRP A 248 18.02 18.55 -8.33
C TRP A 248 18.32 19.39 -7.07
N LEU A 249 19.16 20.43 -7.18
CA LEU A 249 19.51 21.30 -6.07
C LEU A 249 18.32 22.15 -5.61
N GLU A 250 17.57 22.69 -6.55
CA GLU A 250 16.34 23.44 -6.25
C GLU A 250 15.29 22.53 -5.60
N ASN A 251 15.12 21.31 -6.10
CA ASN A 251 14.20 20.35 -5.51
C ASN A 251 14.64 19.94 -4.09
N ALA A 252 15.94 19.71 -3.88
CA ALA A 252 16.52 19.41 -2.56
C ALA A 252 16.31 20.57 -1.58
N ALA A 253 16.57 21.80 -2.03
CA ALA A 253 16.40 23.01 -1.23
C ALA A 253 14.93 23.33 -0.95
N ASN A 254 14.02 22.97 -1.85
CA ASN A 254 12.58 23.03 -1.60
C ASN A 254 12.05 21.89 -0.72
N GLY A 255 12.93 20.97 -0.30
CA GLY A 255 12.54 19.81 0.50
C GLY A 255 11.71 18.79 -0.28
N LEU A 256 11.74 18.79 -1.62
CA LEU A 256 10.98 17.88 -2.49
C LEU A 256 11.65 16.49 -2.63
N MET A 257 12.69 16.22 -1.83
CA MET A 257 13.41 14.96 -1.83
C MET A 257 14.21 14.76 -0.53
N GLY A 258 14.61 13.52 -0.29
CA GLY A 258 15.53 13.17 0.78
C GLY A 258 14.87 12.95 2.15
N LYS A 259 15.67 13.09 3.19
CA LYS A 259 15.33 12.84 4.58
C LYS A 259 15.12 14.16 5.31
N GLN A 260 14.06 14.23 6.10
CA GLN A 260 13.76 15.29 7.03
C GLN A 260 14.03 14.81 8.46
N ILE A 261 14.84 15.55 9.21
CA ILE A 261 15.17 15.25 10.61
C ILE A 261 14.56 16.36 11.46
N VAL A 262 13.68 15.99 12.38
CA VAL A 262 13.02 16.90 13.32
C VAL A 262 13.66 16.70 14.69
N GLU A 263 14.22 17.77 15.26
CA GLU A 263 14.94 17.76 16.53
C GLU A 263 14.11 18.41 17.67
N LYS A 264 14.41 18.01 18.91
CA LYS A 264 13.75 18.47 20.16
C LYS A 264 13.73 19.98 20.39
N ASN A 265 14.71 20.69 19.85
CA ASN A 265 14.98 22.10 20.12
C ASN A 265 14.37 23.03 19.07
N GLY A 266 13.32 22.60 18.37
CA GLY A 266 12.69 23.38 17.30
C GLY A 266 13.58 23.49 16.06
N ARG A 267 14.54 22.59 15.87
CA ARG A 267 15.39 22.54 14.69
C ARG A 267 14.92 21.47 13.73
N ILE A 268 15.11 21.74 12.44
CA ILE A 268 14.74 20.85 11.37
C ILE A 268 15.84 20.83 10.33
N LYS A 269 16.09 19.65 9.76
CA LYS A 269 17.17 19.46 8.79
C LYS A 269 16.72 18.60 7.62
N TYR A 270 16.98 19.07 6.41
CA TYR A 270 16.81 18.33 5.17
C TYR A 270 18.15 17.77 4.72
N VAL A 271 18.18 16.50 4.35
CA VAL A 271 19.39 15.80 3.91
C VAL A 271 19.09 15.01 2.65
N VAL A 272 19.84 15.27 1.59
CA VAL A 272 19.73 14.58 0.30
C VAL A 272 21.09 13.98 -0.03
N ASN A 273 21.13 12.66 -0.23
CA ASN A 273 22.33 12.00 -0.72
C ASN A 273 22.47 12.25 -2.22
N ILE A 274 23.64 12.69 -2.64
CA ILE A 274 24.00 12.96 -4.03
C ILE A 274 25.04 11.91 -4.46
N LEU A 275 25.27 11.80 -5.77
CA LEU A 275 26.31 10.95 -6.34
C LEU A 275 27.71 11.29 -5.76
N LEU A 276 28.64 10.33 -5.83
CA LEU A 276 30.04 10.48 -5.41
C LEU A 276 30.23 10.71 -3.90
N GLY A 277 29.25 10.32 -3.07
CA GLY A 277 29.34 10.42 -1.61
C GLY A 277 29.11 11.84 -1.08
N LEU A 278 28.70 12.78 -1.94
CA LEU A 278 28.30 14.12 -1.55
C LEU A 278 26.89 14.11 -0.94
N LYS A 279 26.62 15.04 -0.04
CA LYS A 279 25.30 15.24 0.57
C LYS A 279 24.92 16.70 0.52
N PHE A 280 23.73 17.01 0.06
CA PHE A 280 23.13 18.30 0.36
C PHE A 280 22.51 18.24 1.75
N SER A 281 22.72 19.28 2.53
CA SER A 281 22.16 19.46 3.85
C SER A 281 21.60 20.86 3.95
N MET A 282 20.41 21.01 4.50
CA MET A 282 19.86 22.32 4.83
C MET A 282 19.23 22.28 6.21
N SER A 283 19.72 23.10 7.13
CA SER A 283 19.21 23.18 8.49
C SER A 283 18.42 24.47 8.68
N GLY A 284 17.53 24.45 9.67
CA GLY A 284 16.70 25.59 10.00
C GLY A 284 15.99 25.41 11.34
N ILE A 285 15.10 26.36 11.62
CA ILE A 285 14.24 26.37 12.80
C ILE A 285 12.77 26.30 12.41
N PHE A 286 11.93 25.76 13.28
CA PHE A 286 10.49 25.79 13.14
C PHE A 286 9.81 26.29 14.41
N VAL A 287 8.72 27.03 14.24
CA VAL A 287 7.91 27.57 15.34
C VAL A 287 6.45 27.16 15.09
N LYS A 288 5.80 26.58 16.10
CA LYS A 288 4.38 26.20 16.03
C LYS A 288 3.52 27.46 16.07
N SER A 289 2.77 27.73 15.01
CA SER A 289 1.88 28.90 14.89
C SER A 289 0.41 28.56 15.19
N SER A 290 0.00 27.32 14.96
CA SER A 290 -1.34 26.78 15.27
C SER A 290 -1.24 25.26 15.57
N PRO A 291 -2.28 24.58 16.11
CA PRO A 291 -2.21 23.17 16.51
C PRO A 291 -1.53 22.23 15.50
N LYS A 292 -1.72 22.47 14.19
CA LYS A 292 -1.15 21.65 13.10
C LYS A 292 -0.15 22.41 12.22
N VAL A 293 0.05 23.70 12.47
CA VAL A 293 0.73 24.60 11.54
C VAL A 293 2.03 25.10 12.14
N TYR A 294 3.10 25.03 11.35
CA TYR A 294 4.45 25.38 11.73
C TYR A 294 5.02 26.36 10.71
N GLU A 295 5.59 27.46 11.19
CA GLU A 295 6.42 28.33 10.37
C GLU A 295 7.85 27.79 10.39
N VAL A 296 8.39 27.47 9.21
CA VAL A 296 9.74 26.92 9.08
C VAL A 296 10.63 27.94 8.38
N THR A 297 11.81 28.18 8.93
CA THR A 297 12.86 29.02 8.35
C THR A 297 14.12 28.19 8.19
N MET A 298 14.55 28.00 6.94
CA MET A 298 15.77 27.29 6.56
C MET A 298 16.80 28.30 6.09
N ASP A 299 18.00 28.30 6.67
CA ASP A 299 19.02 29.34 6.45
C ASP A 299 20.46 28.81 6.42
N ASP A 300 20.67 27.52 6.74
CA ASP A 300 21.99 26.88 6.77
C ASP A 300 22.07 25.75 5.74
N ALA A 301 22.26 26.12 4.47
CA ALA A 301 22.44 25.19 3.36
C ALA A 301 23.92 24.89 3.12
N ALA A 302 24.27 23.63 2.87
CA ALA A 302 25.64 23.21 2.57
C ALA A 302 25.71 21.94 1.70
N ILE A 303 26.78 21.81 0.92
CA ILE A 303 27.19 20.56 0.28
C ILE A 303 28.32 19.93 1.12
N ILE A 304 28.08 18.73 1.63
CA ILE A 304 28.99 18.00 2.52
C ILE A 304 29.68 16.90 1.71
N GLY A 305 31.01 16.86 1.78
CA GLY A 305 31.86 15.83 1.16
C GLY A 305 33.01 15.44 2.09
N GLY A 306 32.99 14.19 2.56
CA GLY A 306 33.98 13.73 3.55
C GLY A 306 33.92 14.57 4.84
N PRO A 307 35.06 15.03 5.39
CA PRO A 307 35.09 15.86 6.60
C PRO A 307 34.79 17.35 6.34
N PHE A 308 34.57 17.76 5.08
CA PHE A 308 34.40 19.17 4.71
C PHE A 308 32.97 19.46 4.26
N GLY A 309 32.47 20.66 4.58
CA GLY A 309 31.19 21.20 4.13
C GLY A 309 31.39 22.55 3.45
N TYR A 310 30.81 22.73 2.27
CA TYR A 310 30.79 23.99 1.53
C TYR A 310 29.44 24.67 1.74
N PRO A 311 29.37 25.84 2.41
CA PRO A 311 28.12 26.55 2.63
C PRO A 311 27.56 27.12 1.32
N LEU A 312 26.24 27.16 1.22
CA LEU A 312 25.50 27.74 0.11
C LEU A 312 24.66 28.92 0.63
N GLU A 313 24.73 30.05 -0.06
CA GLU A 313 23.86 31.20 0.22
C GLU A 313 22.45 30.91 -0.31
N PHE A 314 21.68 30.19 0.49
CA PHE A 314 20.30 29.85 0.20
C PHE A 314 19.49 29.86 1.50
N GLY A 315 18.35 30.54 1.48
CA GLY A 315 17.42 30.55 2.60
C GLY A 315 15.97 30.52 2.12
N LYS A 316 15.10 29.91 2.90
CA LYS A 316 13.68 29.77 2.59
C LYS A 316 12.83 29.81 3.85
N LYS A 317 11.76 30.60 3.82
CA LYS A 317 10.69 30.55 4.81
C LYS A 317 9.43 29.96 4.17
N PHE A 318 8.76 29.04 4.84
CA PHE A 318 7.53 28.41 4.36
C PHE A 318 6.63 27.98 5.52
N ILE A 319 5.35 27.74 5.21
CA ILE A 319 4.40 27.17 6.15
C ILE A 319 4.34 25.66 5.94
N LEU A 320 4.36 24.90 7.04
CA LEU A 320 4.20 23.46 7.07
C LEU A 320 2.98 23.09 7.94
N GLU A 321 1.95 22.55 7.31
CA GLU A 321 0.77 22.02 7.99
C GLU A 321 0.83 20.49 8.07
N ILE A 322 0.61 19.92 9.26
CA ILE A 322 0.54 18.47 9.46
C ILE A 322 -0.92 18.01 9.31
N LEU A 323 -1.16 17.20 8.27
CA LEU A 323 -2.50 16.70 7.95
C LEU A 323 -2.80 15.36 8.62
N PHE A 324 -1.76 14.54 8.80
CA PHE A 324 -1.84 13.22 9.41
C PHE A 324 -0.47 12.84 9.97
N ASN A 325 -0.46 12.25 11.15
CA ASN A 325 0.72 11.60 11.71
C ASN A 325 0.26 10.43 12.59
N ASP A 326 0.88 9.26 12.43
CA ASP A 326 0.63 8.07 13.24
C ASP A 326 1.91 7.46 13.83
N GLY A 327 2.97 8.27 13.89
CA GLY A 327 4.31 7.86 14.34
C GLY A 327 5.06 6.96 13.36
N LYS A 328 4.46 6.55 12.24
CA LYS A 328 5.10 5.72 11.19
C LYS A 328 5.07 6.39 9.83
N VAL A 329 3.97 7.05 9.48
CA VAL A 329 3.79 7.85 8.28
C VAL A 329 3.27 9.22 8.67
N ARG A 330 3.83 10.25 8.03
CA ARG A 330 3.38 11.63 8.15
C ARG A 330 2.96 12.16 6.79
N ILE A 331 1.80 12.81 6.75
CA ILE A 331 1.33 13.59 5.61
C ILE A 331 1.33 15.06 6.01
N SER A 332 2.03 15.88 5.25
CA SER A 332 2.11 17.32 5.47
C SER A 332 1.81 18.08 4.20
N ARG A 333 1.27 19.28 4.35
CA ARG A 333 1.08 20.26 3.29
C ARG A 333 2.08 21.39 3.47
N GLY A 334 2.84 21.71 2.43
CA GLY A 334 3.70 22.90 2.39
C GLY A 334 3.08 24.02 1.57
N ASP A 335 3.91 25.02 1.25
CA ASP A 335 3.53 26.11 0.33
C ASP A 335 3.03 25.57 -1.02
N ASN A 336 2.19 26.37 -1.70
CA ASN A 336 1.56 26.03 -2.98
C ASN A 336 0.73 24.74 -2.95
N GLU A 337 0.17 24.38 -1.79
CA GLU A 337 -0.66 23.17 -1.61
C GLU A 337 0.07 21.86 -1.92
N ILE A 338 1.41 21.85 -1.89
CA ILE A 338 2.19 20.64 -2.14
C ILE A 338 2.01 19.68 -0.97
N ILE A 339 1.57 18.47 -1.27
CA ILE A 339 1.41 17.38 -0.30
C ILE A 339 2.69 16.53 -0.29
N PHE A 340 3.17 16.24 0.90
CA PHE A 340 4.33 15.40 1.14
C PHE A 340 3.92 14.19 1.97
N VAL A 341 4.43 13.02 1.61
CA VAL A 341 4.34 11.80 2.42
C VAL A 341 5.73 11.39 2.86
N HIS A 342 5.91 11.27 4.16
CA HIS A 342 7.13 10.81 4.79
C HIS A 342 6.90 9.52 5.56
N ALA A 343 7.85 8.59 5.51
CA ALA A 343 7.91 7.41 6.35
C ALA A 343 9.02 7.55 7.39
N ARG A 344 8.76 7.13 8.62
CA ARG A 344 9.76 7.15 9.69
C ARG A 344 10.84 6.10 9.41
N THR A 345 12.10 6.49 9.56
CA THR A 345 13.26 5.62 9.30
C THR A 345 13.85 4.97 10.54
N ASN A 346 13.66 5.59 11.70
CA ASN A 346 14.06 5.03 12.99
C ASN A 346 12.77 4.60 13.71
N ALA A 347 12.40 3.33 13.56
CA ALA A 347 11.45 2.72 14.48
C ALA A 347 12.22 2.39 15.77
N GLN A 348 11.90 3.07 16.87
CA GLN A 348 12.20 2.55 18.20
C GLN A 348 11.18 1.46 18.57
#